data_AF-A0A967WQ44-F1
#
_entry.id   AF-A0A967WQ44-F1
#
_cell.length_a   1.000
_cell.length_b   1.000
_cell.length_c   1.000
_cell.angle_alpha   90.00
_cell.angle_beta   90.00
_cell.angle_gamma   90.00
#
_symmetry.space_group_name_H-M   'P 1'
#
loop_
_entity.id
_entity.type
_entity.pdbx_description
1 polymer ?
#
loop_
_entity_poly.entity_id
_entity_poly.type
_entity_poly.pdbx_seq_one_letter_code
_entity_poly.pdbx_strand_id
1 'polypeptide(L)'
;VFRDKLGLGDQWIIVNADGSLSIPSPDTVEPEWSELDYRRLVAVTVTTKTGSQTIEDRYTALDRTITTREGGQTVSETAFENLIGRIPVIHVPHARSGNETYGHPIHEELRPLYDQYDDLIFKQLDGAKLLGNPIPVFEGMEDIDQVIDQNAPAEYDTYYDKDGNEVTHTQLTLDQNSVMLVGKGGSFKFAGPTVGFTEDTKAALKSLFLLLLDHTGIPEFIWGGELTSSRSTA
;
A
#
# COMPACT_ATOMS: atom_id res chain seq x y z
N VAL A 1 -5.00 -6.70 -21.94
CA VAL A 1 -4.72 -5.46 -22.72
C VAL A 1 -5.26 -4.21 -22.05
N PHE A 2 -6.58 -4.03 -21.80
CA PHE A 2 -7.06 -2.82 -21.10
C PHE A 2 -6.88 -2.85 -19.57
N ARG A 3 -6.84 -4.06 -18.97
CA ARG A 3 -6.68 -4.24 -17.52
C ARG A 3 -5.30 -3.82 -17.00
N ASP A 4 -4.24 -4.09 -17.76
CA ASP A 4 -2.86 -3.81 -17.32
C ASP A 4 -2.56 -2.29 -17.29
N LYS A 5 -3.16 -1.52 -18.20
CA LYS A 5 -3.12 -0.04 -18.21
C LYS A 5 -3.62 0.58 -16.90
N LEU A 6 -4.67 0.02 -16.33
CA LEU A 6 -5.29 0.55 -15.11
C LEU A 6 -4.38 0.34 -13.90
N GLY A 7 -3.73 -0.83 -13.83
CA GLY A 7 -2.88 -1.20 -12.70
C GLY A 7 -1.51 -0.51 -12.71
N LEU A 8 -0.90 -0.35 -13.88
CA LEU A 8 0.48 0.15 -14.03
C LEU A 8 0.57 1.62 -14.48
N GLY A 9 -0.56 2.26 -14.83
CA GLY A 9 -0.63 3.65 -15.26
C GLY A 9 -0.20 3.87 -16.71
N ASP A 10 0.79 3.12 -17.17
CA ASP A 10 1.26 3.16 -18.55
C ASP A 10 1.12 1.82 -19.24
N GLN A 11 0.97 1.87 -20.57
CA GLN A 11 1.10 0.68 -21.40
C GLN A 11 1.71 1.04 -22.74
N TRP A 12 2.70 0.26 -23.10
CA TRP A 12 3.35 0.32 -24.39
C TRP A 12 2.88 -0.84 -25.26
N ILE A 13 2.70 -0.58 -26.55
CA ILE A 13 2.33 -1.58 -27.55
C ILE A 13 3.32 -1.46 -28.70
N ILE A 14 4.04 -2.54 -28.98
CA ILE A 14 4.98 -2.62 -30.10
C ILE A 14 4.27 -3.29 -31.27
N VAL A 15 4.36 -2.69 -32.45
CA VAL A 15 3.88 -3.27 -33.70
C VAL A 15 5.06 -3.93 -34.39
N ASN A 16 5.06 -5.25 -34.44
CA ASN A 16 6.13 -6.01 -35.09
C ASN A 16 5.98 -5.99 -36.62
N ALA A 17 7.06 -6.28 -37.34
CA ALA A 17 7.07 -6.30 -38.80
C ALA A 17 6.13 -7.35 -39.43
N ASP A 18 5.81 -8.41 -38.69
CA ASP A 18 4.85 -9.45 -39.07
C ASP A 18 3.38 -9.06 -38.78
N GLY A 19 3.15 -7.86 -38.24
CA GLY A 19 1.82 -7.37 -37.84
C GLY A 19 1.35 -7.89 -36.48
N SER A 20 2.15 -8.68 -35.77
CA SER A 20 1.85 -9.07 -34.40
C SER A 20 2.04 -7.90 -33.44
N LEU A 21 1.33 -7.94 -32.30
CA LEU A 21 1.39 -6.92 -31.27
C LEU A 21 2.07 -7.50 -30.03
N SER A 22 3.18 -6.88 -29.62
CA SER A 22 3.87 -7.20 -28.37
C SER A 22 3.56 -6.14 -27.32
N ILE A 23 3.35 -6.59 -26.08
CA ILE A 23 2.95 -5.72 -24.98
C ILE A 23 4.03 -5.86 -23.89
N PRO A 24 5.11 -5.06 -23.93
CA PRO A 24 6.11 -5.06 -22.87
C PRO A 24 5.52 -4.48 -21.58
N SER A 25 6.11 -4.87 -20.46
CA SER A 25 5.83 -4.25 -19.18
C SER A 25 6.41 -2.83 -19.16
N PRO A 26 5.76 -1.81 -18.58
CA PRO A 26 6.23 -0.43 -18.64
C PRO A 26 7.61 -0.18 -18.03
N ASP A 27 8.01 -0.98 -17.03
CA ASP A 27 9.31 -0.91 -16.37
C ASP A 27 10.47 -1.35 -17.26
N THR A 28 10.20 -2.03 -18.38
CA THR A 28 11.21 -2.45 -19.34
C THR A 28 11.36 -1.51 -20.53
N VAL A 29 10.59 -0.42 -20.57
CA VAL A 29 10.53 0.51 -21.70
C VAL A 29 11.09 1.86 -21.30
N GLU A 30 12.13 2.30 -22.02
CA GLU A 30 12.78 3.60 -21.84
C GLU A 30 12.56 4.46 -23.09
N PRO A 31 11.63 5.44 -23.03
CA PRO A 31 11.43 6.38 -24.13
C PRO A 31 12.46 7.52 -24.10
N GLU A 32 13.03 7.83 -25.26
CA GLU A 32 13.90 8.98 -25.47
C GLU A 32 13.15 10.09 -26.20
N TRP A 33 13.06 11.26 -25.56
CA TRP A 33 12.38 12.44 -26.08
C TRP A 33 13.39 13.41 -26.70
N SER A 34 12.95 14.21 -27.67
CA SER A 34 13.81 15.21 -28.30
C SER A 34 14.17 16.31 -27.30
N GLU A 35 15.45 16.67 -27.23
CA GLU A 35 15.94 17.79 -26.41
C GLU A 35 15.33 19.15 -26.82
N LEU A 36 14.92 19.28 -28.09
CA LEU A 36 14.34 20.50 -28.65
C LEU A 36 12.81 20.55 -28.52
N ASP A 37 12.16 19.40 -28.40
CA ASP A 37 10.72 19.25 -28.26
C ASP A 37 10.39 18.02 -27.41
N TYR A 38 10.10 18.27 -26.14
CA TYR A 38 9.79 17.23 -25.14
C TYR A 38 8.53 16.41 -25.47
N ARG A 39 7.70 16.85 -26.43
CA ARG A 39 6.52 16.11 -26.89
C ARG A 39 6.84 15.12 -28.00
N ARG A 40 8.03 15.21 -28.59
CA ARG A 40 8.44 14.40 -29.73
C ARG A 40 9.31 13.24 -29.27
N LEU A 41 8.77 12.03 -29.40
CA LEU A 41 9.50 10.79 -29.19
C LEU A 41 10.52 10.57 -30.32
N VAL A 42 11.76 10.28 -29.97
CA VAL A 42 12.89 10.09 -30.89
C VAL A 42 13.26 8.61 -31.01
N ALA A 43 13.31 7.92 -29.87
CA ALA A 43 13.58 6.49 -29.81
C ALA A 43 12.85 5.86 -28.63
N VAL A 44 12.68 4.54 -28.67
CA VAL A 44 12.21 3.74 -27.55
C VAL A 44 13.13 2.54 -27.40
N THR A 45 13.68 2.31 -26.22
CA THR A 45 14.49 1.14 -25.92
C THR A 45 13.69 0.19 -25.04
N VAL A 46 13.65 -1.09 -25.40
CA VAL A 46 12.96 -2.14 -24.64
C VAL A 46 13.99 -3.15 -24.17
N THR A 47 14.11 -3.30 -22.85
CA THR A 47 15.14 -4.12 -22.22
C THR A 47 14.53 -5.41 -21.67
N THR A 48 14.88 -6.55 -22.26
CA THR A 48 14.43 -7.87 -21.81
C THR A 48 15.59 -8.64 -21.19
N LYS A 49 15.42 -9.09 -19.94
CA LYS A 49 16.42 -9.92 -19.25
C LYS A 49 16.01 -11.39 -19.32
N THR A 50 16.88 -12.24 -19.87
CA THR A 50 16.68 -13.69 -19.97
C THR A 50 17.90 -14.42 -19.40
N GLY A 51 17.79 -14.92 -18.16
CA GLY A 51 18.90 -15.64 -17.52
C GLY A 51 20.16 -14.76 -17.37
N SER A 52 21.25 -15.15 -18.03
CA SER A 52 22.53 -14.40 -18.06
C SER A 52 22.57 -13.26 -19.09
N GLN A 53 21.57 -13.18 -19.97
CA GLN A 53 21.57 -12.27 -21.11
C GLN A 53 20.60 -11.10 -20.91
N THR A 54 21.01 -9.92 -21.37
CA THR A 54 20.19 -8.71 -21.48
C THR A 54 20.06 -8.37 -22.95
N ILE A 55 18.83 -8.32 -23.45
CA ILE A 55 18.51 -7.98 -24.84
C ILE A 55 17.91 -6.58 -24.82
N GLU A 56 18.49 -5.67 -25.59
CA GLU A 56 18.01 -4.31 -25.77
C GLU A 56 17.51 -4.12 -27.20
N ASP A 57 16.23 -3.85 -27.33
CA ASP A 57 15.59 -3.52 -28.61
C ASP A 57 15.38 -2.02 -28.68
N ARG A 58 16.20 -1.33 -29.47
CA ARG A 58 16.06 0.11 -29.74
C ARG A 58 15.27 0.34 -31.01
N TYR A 59 14.15 1.06 -30.91
CA TYR A 59 13.28 1.42 -32.01
C TYR A 59 13.42 2.92 -32.31
N THR A 60 13.78 3.26 -33.55
CA THR A 60 13.77 4.62 -34.05
C THR A 60 12.80 4.75 -35.23
N ALA A 61 12.65 5.96 -35.77
CA ALA A 61 11.86 6.16 -36.98
C ALA A 61 12.51 5.55 -38.24
N LEU A 62 13.82 5.24 -38.19
CA LEU A 62 14.62 4.79 -39.34
C LEU A 62 15.03 3.33 -39.24
N ASP A 63 15.27 2.84 -38.03
CA ASP A 63 15.78 1.49 -37.79
C ASP A 63 15.27 0.89 -36.48
N ARG A 64 15.45 -0.42 -36.37
CA ARG A 64 15.37 -1.19 -35.13
C ARG A 64 16.72 -1.86 -34.92
N THR A 65 17.36 -1.60 -33.79
CA THR A 65 18.61 -2.24 -33.40
C THR A 65 18.38 -3.18 -32.23
N ILE A 66 18.79 -4.44 -32.38
CA ILE A 66 18.73 -5.46 -31.34
C ILE A 66 20.14 -5.71 -30.84
N THR A 67 20.39 -5.43 -29.57
CA THR A 67 21.69 -5.60 -28.92
C THR A 67 21.57 -6.66 -27.83
N THR A 68 22.27 -7.78 -27.96
CA THR A 68 22.34 -8.82 -26.93
C THR A 68 23.64 -8.66 -26.14
N ARG A 69 23.53 -8.49 -24.82
CA ARG A 69 24.64 -8.44 -23.89
C ARG A 69 24.65 -9.64 -22.95
N GLU A 70 25.84 -10.19 -22.68
CA GLU A 70 26.07 -11.25 -21.70
C GLU A 70 27.22 -10.82 -20.78
N GLY A 71 27.00 -10.86 -19.46
CA GLY A 71 28.02 -10.42 -18.48
C GLY A 71 28.48 -8.96 -18.67
N GLY A 72 27.65 -8.09 -19.24
CA GLY A 72 27.96 -6.68 -19.52
C GLY A 72 28.73 -6.44 -20.83
N GLN A 73 29.05 -7.49 -21.59
CA GLN A 73 29.68 -7.37 -22.91
C GLN A 73 28.66 -7.58 -24.03
N THR A 74 28.73 -6.79 -25.10
CA THR A 74 27.90 -6.98 -26.29
C THR A 74 28.35 -8.23 -27.04
N VAL A 75 27.45 -9.21 -27.14
CA VAL A 75 27.66 -10.48 -27.83
C VAL A 75 27.18 -10.40 -29.29
N SER A 76 26.09 -9.66 -29.52
CA SER A 76 25.47 -9.52 -30.84
C SER A 76 24.83 -8.15 -30.97
N GLU A 77 24.92 -7.57 -32.17
CA GLU A 77 24.19 -6.37 -32.56
C GLU A 77 23.65 -6.59 -33.97
N THR A 78 22.35 -6.42 -34.17
CA THR A 78 21.70 -6.57 -35.47
C THR A 78 20.77 -5.38 -35.71
N ALA A 79 20.93 -4.72 -36.85
CA ALA A 79 20.09 -3.60 -37.26
C ALA A 79 19.13 -4.00 -38.39
N PHE A 80 17.89 -3.54 -38.30
CA PHE A 80 16.84 -3.72 -39.30
C PHE A 80 16.32 -2.36 -39.72
N GLU A 81 16.12 -2.16 -41.02
CA GLU A 81 15.53 -0.92 -41.53
C GLU A 81 14.04 -0.83 -41.19
N ASN A 82 13.60 0.33 -40.72
CA ASN A 82 12.21 0.60 -40.43
C ASN A 82 11.51 1.22 -41.65
N LEU A 83 10.76 0.38 -42.36
CA LEU A 83 10.04 0.77 -43.59
C LEU A 83 8.82 1.69 -43.35
N ILE A 84 8.37 1.84 -42.09
CA ILE A 84 7.18 2.62 -41.75
C ILE A 84 7.51 4.13 -41.72
N GLY A 85 8.77 4.49 -41.51
CA GLY A 85 9.19 5.89 -41.34
C GLY A 85 8.63 6.56 -40.08
N ARG A 86 8.13 5.75 -39.12
CA ARG A 86 7.63 6.16 -37.81
C ARG A 86 8.04 5.11 -36.78
N ILE A 87 8.23 5.53 -35.53
CA ILE A 87 8.53 4.62 -34.43
C ILE A 87 7.34 3.65 -34.27
N PRO A 88 7.54 2.32 -34.35
CA PRO A 88 6.46 1.32 -34.31
C PRO A 88 6.03 0.99 -32.86
N VAL A 89 6.07 1.98 -31.97
CA VAL A 89 5.71 1.84 -30.56
C VAL A 89 4.64 2.86 -30.22
N ILE A 90 3.54 2.38 -29.65
CA ILE A 90 2.41 3.20 -29.23
C ILE A 90 2.41 3.27 -27.70
N HIS A 91 2.53 4.49 -27.18
CA HIS A 91 2.32 4.77 -25.77
C HIS A 91 0.84 5.03 -25.50
N VAL A 92 0.27 4.32 -24.53
CA VAL A 92 -1.10 4.58 -24.06
C VAL A 92 -1.09 4.85 -22.56
N PRO A 93 -0.97 6.13 -22.16
CA PRO A 93 -1.02 6.54 -20.77
C PRO A 93 -2.45 6.55 -20.23
N HIS A 94 -2.63 6.15 -18.98
CA HIS A 94 -3.87 6.25 -18.22
C HIS A 94 -3.90 7.55 -17.40
N ALA A 95 -5.05 8.22 -17.31
CA ALA A 95 -5.27 9.39 -16.45
C ALA A 95 -4.18 10.48 -16.49
N ARG A 96 -3.53 10.71 -17.64
CA ARG A 96 -2.52 11.78 -17.77
C ARG A 96 -3.12 13.16 -17.56
N SER A 97 -2.43 14.01 -16.81
CA SER A 97 -2.71 15.44 -16.78
C SER A 97 -2.16 16.14 -18.04
N GLY A 98 -2.50 17.42 -18.22
CA GLY A 98 -2.14 18.19 -19.42
C GLY A 98 -0.63 18.38 -19.64
N ASN A 99 0.18 18.26 -18.58
CA ASN A 99 1.62 18.47 -18.62
C ASN A 99 2.43 17.20 -18.33
N GLU A 100 1.79 16.04 -18.25
CA GLU A 100 2.44 14.78 -17.93
C GLU A 100 2.65 13.93 -19.17
N THR A 101 3.83 13.32 -19.25
CA THR A 101 4.16 12.37 -20.31
C THR A 101 3.63 10.98 -19.95
N TYR A 102 3.80 10.57 -18.70
CA TYR A 102 3.40 9.26 -18.17
C TYR A 102 1.99 9.30 -17.59
N GLY A 103 1.38 8.12 -17.48
CA GLY A 103 0.07 7.94 -16.87
C GLY A 103 0.13 7.62 -15.39
N HIS A 104 -1.00 7.80 -14.72
CA HIS A 104 -1.19 7.48 -13.30
C HIS A 104 -1.99 6.17 -13.16
N PRO A 105 -1.53 5.21 -12.34
CA PRO A 105 -2.31 4.00 -12.06
C PRO A 105 -3.54 4.34 -11.22
N ILE A 106 -4.61 3.59 -11.40
CA ILE A 106 -5.87 3.77 -10.65
C ILE A 106 -5.67 3.63 -9.13
N HIS A 107 -4.63 2.89 -8.72
CA HIS A 107 -4.30 2.66 -7.31
C HIS A 107 -3.59 3.85 -6.65
N GLU A 108 -3.04 4.80 -7.42
CA GLU A 108 -2.38 5.98 -6.86
C GLU A 108 -3.38 6.87 -6.12
N GLU A 109 -4.52 7.15 -6.75
CA GLU A 109 -5.62 7.93 -6.14
C GLU A 109 -6.24 7.21 -4.94
N LEU A 110 -6.19 5.87 -4.93
CA LEU A 110 -6.70 5.02 -3.84
C LEU A 110 -5.72 4.85 -2.67
N ARG A 111 -4.47 5.28 -2.79
CA ARG A 111 -3.46 5.15 -1.73
C ARG A 111 -3.93 5.63 -0.36
N PRO A 112 -4.45 6.87 -0.19
CA PRO A 112 -4.90 7.33 1.13
C PRO A 112 -6.05 6.48 1.69
N LEU A 113 -6.88 5.89 0.82
CA LEU A 113 -7.97 5.01 1.24
C LEU A 113 -7.44 3.66 1.72
N TYR A 114 -6.43 3.09 1.04
CA TYR A 114 -5.75 1.88 1.49
C TYR A 114 -5.07 2.08 2.85
N ASP A 115 -4.36 3.19 3.04
CA ASP A 115 -3.68 3.50 4.30
C ASP A 115 -4.68 3.61 5.47
N GLN A 116 -5.83 4.28 5.25
CA GLN A 116 -6.88 4.38 6.26
C GLN A 116 -7.57 3.04 6.55
N TYR A 117 -7.78 2.23 5.52
CA TYR A 117 -8.38 0.90 5.69
C TYR A 117 -7.47 -0.03 6.50
N ASP A 118 -6.16 0.00 6.22
CA ASP A 118 -5.14 -0.79 6.91
C ASP A 118 -4.96 -0.35 8.38
N ASP A 119 -4.82 0.97 8.61
CA ASP A 119 -4.73 1.55 9.96
C ASP A 119 -5.93 1.18 10.83
N LEU A 120 -7.13 1.20 10.26
CA LEU A 120 -8.35 0.83 10.96
C LEU A 120 -8.39 -0.66 11.33
N ILE A 121 -7.90 -1.55 10.47
CA ILE A 121 -7.76 -2.99 10.76
C ILE A 121 -6.77 -3.22 11.91
N PHE A 122 -5.61 -2.56 11.86
CA PHE A 122 -4.61 -2.70 12.93
C PHE A 122 -5.13 -2.19 14.27
N LYS A 123 -5.78 -1.02 14.29
CA LYS A 123 -6.43 -0.49 15.49
C LYS A 123 -7.53 -1.41 16.02
N GLN A 124 -8.30 -2.05 15.14
CA GLN A 124 -9.29 -3.03 15.56
C GLN A 124 -8.64 -4.24 16.23
N LEU A 125 -7.57 -4.77 15.63
CA LEU A 125 -6.83 -5.90 16.17
C LEU A 125 -6.21 -5.58 17.53
N ASP A 126 -5.64 -4.39 17.69
CA ASP A 126 -5.07 -3.94 18.96
C ASP A 126 -6.14 -3.69 20.02
N GLY A 127 -7.27 -3.10 19.65
CA GLY A 127 -8.43 -2.99 20.55
C GLY A 127 -8.96 -4.35 21.00
N ALA A 128 -8.99 -5.35 20.11
CA ALA A 128 -9.36 -6.72 20.45
C ALA A 128 -8.36 -7.38 21.41
N LYS A 129 -7.05 -7.15 21.23
CA LYS A 129 -6.02 -7.61 22.19
C LYS A 129 -6.21 -6.97 23.57
N LEU A 130 -6.48 -5.66 23.63
CA LEU A 130 -6.74 -4.95 24.89
C LEU A 130 -8.03 -5.41 25.59
N LEU A 131 -9.06 -5.82 24.84
CA LEU A 131 -10.24 -6.44 25.45
C LEU A 131 -9.94 -7.83 26.03
N GLY A 132 -9.03 -8.59 25.41
CA GLY A 132 -8.58 -9.88 25.91
C GLY A 132 -7.63 -9.79 27.11
N ASN A 133 -6.92 -8.67 27.26
CA ASN A 133 -6.04 -8.37 28.39
C ASN A 133 -6.25 -6.91 28.85
N PRO A 134 -7.35 -6.63 29.58
CA PRO A 134 -7.67 -5.28 29.98
C PRO A 134 -6.69 -4.74 31.01
N ILE A 135 -6.35 -3.45 30.90
CA ILE A 135 -5.44 -2.81 31.84
C ILE A 135 -6.21 -2.53 33.14
N PRO A 136 -5.72 -3.01 34.28
CA PRO A 136 -6.33 -2.73 35.58
C PRO A 136 -6.03 -1.29 35.98
N VAL A 137 -7.07 -0.53 36.35
CA VAL A 137 -6.93 0.85 36.84
C VAL A 137 -7.56 0.97 38.23
N PHE A 138 -6.88 1.69 39.11
CA PHE A 138 -7.39 2.05 40.43
C PHE A 138 -7.96 3.47 40.36
N GLU A 139 -9.27 3.63 40.56
CA GLU A 139 -9.93 4.94 40.58
C GLU A 139 -10.33 5.31 42.02
N GLY A 140 -10.01 6.56 42.42
CA GLY A 140 -10.49 7.16 43.67
C GLY A 140 -9.65 6.87 44.92
N MET A 141 -8.34 6.67 44.77
CA MET A 141 -7.45 6.47 45.92
C MET A 141 -7.04 7.79 46.57
N GLU A 142 -7.15 7.86 47.91
CA GLU A 142 -6.78 9.04 48.70
C GLU A 142 -5.27 9.18 48.90
N ASP A 143 -4.52 8.07 48.89
CA ASP A 143 -3.07 8.05 49.11
C ASP A 143 -2.40 7.07 48.13
N ILE A 144 -1.70 7.61 47.12
CA ILE A 144 -1.11 6.84 46.02
C ILE A 144 0.12 6.06 46.51
N ASP A 145 0.95 6.71 47.35
CA ASP A 145 2.22 6.15 47.83
C ASP A 145 2.00 4.91 48.72
N GLN A 146 0.93 4.91 49.51
CA GLN A 146 0.64 3.81 50.43
C GLN A 146 0.20 2.52 49.71
N VAL A 147 -0.42 2.64 48.53
CA VAL A 147 -0.85 1.49 47.73
C VAL A 147 0.29 0.94 46.88
N ILE A 148 1.22 1.79 46.46
CA ILE A 148 2.48 1.38 45.82
C ILE A 148 3.30 0.53 46.80
N ASP A 149 3.44 0.99 48.05
CA ASP A 149 4.19 0.27 49.10
C ASP A 149 3.54 -1.06 49.51
N GLN A 150 2.21 -1.16 49.47
CA GLN A 150 1.47 -2.37 49.87
C GLN A 150 1.39 -3.46 48.80
N ASN A 151 1.61 -3.13 47.53
CA ASN A 151 1.46 -4.07 46.41
C ASN A 151 2.78 -4.42 45.69
N ALA A 152 3.95 -4.03 46.21
CA ALA A 152 5.23 -4.24 45.53
C ALA A 152 5.63 -5.73 45.45
N PRO A 153 5.72 -6.29 44.22
CA PRO A 153 6.98 -6.86 43.74
C PRO A 153 7.49 -5.94 42.63
N ALA A 154 8.37 -4.99 42.99
CA ALA A 154 8.80 -3.93 42.10
C ALA A 154 9.86 -4.42 41.10
N GLU A 155 9.51 -4.48 39.81
CA GLU A 155 10.46 -4.19 38.74
C GLU A 155 10.31 -2.71 38.37
N TYR A 156 11.44 -2.00 38.33
CA TYR A 156 11.50 -0.59 38.00
C TYR A 156 11.75 -0.47 36.50
N ASP A 157 10.83 0.15 35.76
CA ASP A 157 11.08 0.56 34.38
C ASP A 157 11.35 2.07 34.35
N THR A 158 12.51 2.46 33.85
CA THR A 158 12.91 3.87 33.72
C THR A 158 12.70 4.33 32.30
N TYR A 159 11.88 5.37 32.13
CA TYR A 159 11.72 6.07 30.86
C TYR A 159 12.09 7.55 31.02
N TYR A 160 12.62 8.13 29.94
CA TYR A 160 13.00 9.53 29.87
C TYR A 160 11.84 10.34 29.29
N ASP A 161 11.31 11.29 30.08
CA ASP A 161 10.32 12.26 29.61
C ASP A 161 10.88 13.11 28.43
N LYS A 162 10.01 13.74 27.65
CA LYS A 162 10.38 14.62 26.51
C LYS A 162 11.31 15.77 26.90
N ASP A 163 11.36 16.12 28.18
CA ASP A 163 12.22 17.16 28.76
C ASP A 163 13.54 16.58 29.32
N GLY A 164 13.83 15.30 29.09
CA GLY A 164 15.12 14.65 29.35
C GLY A 164 15.38 14.24 30.80
N ASN A 165 14.38 14.29 31.68
CA ASN A 165 14.48 13.84 33.06
C ASN A 165 14.10 12.36 33.18
N GLU A 166 14.89 11.61 33.93
CA GLU A 166 14.62 10.21 34.27
C GLU A 166 13.53 10.18 35.36
N VAL A 167 12.34 9.69 35.01
CA VAL A 167 11.22 9.55 35.94
C VAL A 167 10.95 8.05 36.12
N THR A 168 11.17 7.55 37.34
CA THR A 168 10.89 6.16 37.69
C THR A 168 9.41 5.99 38.00
N HIS A 169 8.71 5.14 37.24
CA HIS A 169 7.32 4.79 37.52
C HIS A 169 7.27 3.37 38.09
N THR A 170 6.66 3.20 39.27
CA THR A 170 6.53 1.88 39.89
C THR A 170 5.41 1.11 39.19
N GLN A 171 5.76 0.10 38.40
CA GLN A 171 4.78 -0.76 37.73
C GLN A 171 4.46 -1.97 38.63
N LEU A 172 3.20 -2.12 38.99
CA LEU A 172 2.71 -3.28 39.75
C LEU A 172 2.49 -4.47 38.79
N THR A 173 3.23 -5.56 38.98
CA THR A 173 2.99 -6.82 38.25
C THR A 173 1.80 -7.55 38.87
N LEU A 174 0.67 -7.51 38.17
CA LEU A 174 -0.54 -8.24 38.54
C LEU A 174 -0.50 -9.64 37.93
N ASP A 175 -0.10 -10.63 38.74
CA ASP A 175 -0.12 -12.04 38.34
C ASP A 175 -1.59 -12.55 38.27
N GLN A 176 -1.90 -13.38 37.28
CA GLN A 176 -3.26 -13.75 36.83
C GLN A 176 -4.13 -14.47 37.88
N ASN A 177 -3.56 -14.86 39.03
CA ASN A 177 -4.27 -15.51 40.14
C ASN A 177 -4.22 -14.73 41.47
N SER A 178 -3.83 -13.45 41.46
CA SER A 178 -3.74 -12.66 42.68
C SER A 178 -5.13 -12.16 43.13
N VAL A 179 -5.60 -12.68 44.26
CA VAL A 179 -6.79 -12.15 44.96
C VAL A 179 -6.44 -10.77 45.50
N MET A 180 -6.99 -9.70 44.89
CA MET A 180 -6.81 -8.33 45.40
C MET A 180 -7.88 -7.95 46.41
N LEU A 181 -7.42 -7.54 47.60
CA LEU A 181 -8.24 -6.98 48.67
C LEU A 181 -8.44 -5.48 48.41
N VAL A 182 -9.67 -5.07 48.10
CA VAL A 182 -10.02 -3.67 47.89
C VAL A 182 -10.23 -2.98 49.24
N GLY A 183 -9.40 -1.98 49.55
CA GLY A 183 -9.54 -1.13 50.74
C GLY A 183 -10.82 -0.29 50.70
N LYS A 184 -11.33 0.09 51.88
CA LYS A 184 -12.60 0.80 52.03
C LYS A 184 -12.55 2.17 51.32
N GLY A 185 -13.19 2.28 50.15
CA GLY A 185 -13.27 3.50 49.34
C GLY A 185 -12.70 3.38 47.93
N GLY A 186 -11.85 2.37 47.67
CA GLY A 186 -11.29 2.13 46.33
C GLY A 186 -12.27 1.40 45.42
N SER A 187 -12.33 1.79 44.13
CA SER A 187 -13.01 1.00 43.10
C SER A 187 -11.97 0.45 42.12
N PHE A 188 -12.00 -0.86 41.90
CA PHE A 188 -11.18 -1.54 40.91
C PHE A 188 -11.97 -1.65 39.61
N LYS A 189 -11.48 -1.04 38.53
CA LYS A 189 -12.10 -1.14 37.22
C LYS A 189 -11.10 -1.63 36.20
N PHE A 190 -11.57 -2.46 35.29
CA PHE A 190 -10.84 -2.79 34.07
C PHE A 190 -11.10 -1.69 33.06
N ALA A 191 -10.07 -0.91 32.73
CA ALA A 191 -10.14 0.04 31.63
C ALA A 191 -9.91 -0.73 30.32
N GLY A 192 -11.02 -1.15 29.69
CA GLY A 192 -11.03 -1.62 28.31
C GLY A 192 -11.66 -0.58 27.39
N PRO A 193 -11.41 -0.64 26.08
CA PRO A 193 -12.16 0.16 25.12
C PRO A 193 -13.67 -0.09 25.28
N THR A 194 -14.48 0.95 25.09
CA THR A 194 -15.94 0.91 25.32
C THR A 194 -16.61 -0.21 24.52
N VAL A 195 -17.59 -0.88 25.15
CA VAL A 195 -18.43 -1.91 24.51
C VAL A 195 -19.12 -1.29 23.30
N GLY A 196 -18.74 -1.72 22.08
CA GLY A 196 -19.22 -1.15 20.82
C GLY A 196 -18.12 -0.81 19.80
N PHE A 197 -16.86 -0.70 20.25
CA PHE A 197 -15.71 -0.39 19.38
C PHE A 197 -15.63 -1.28 18.13
N THR A 198 -15.87 -2.59 18.26
CA THR A 198 -15.80 -3.52 17.13
C THR A 198 -16.90 -3.33 16.08
N GLU A 199 -18.10 -2.92 16.48
CA GLU A 199 -19.22 -2.68 15.56
C GLU A 199 -19.05 -1.34 14.83
N ASP A 200 -18.59 -0.30 15.54
CA ASP A 200 -18.30 1.00 14.93
C ASP A 200 -17.17 0.90 13.91
N THR A 201 -16.11 0.14 14.22
CA THR A 201 -15.02 -0.13 13.28
C THR A 201 -15.51 -0.90 12.04
N LYS A 202 -16.39 -1.89 12.21
CA LYS A 202 -16.97 -2.63 11.08
C LYS A 202 -17.81 -1.73 10.16
N ALA A 203 -18.58 -0.80 10.72
CA ALA A 203 -19.34 0.18 9.96
C ALA A 203 -18.44 1.15 9.18
N ALA A 204 -17.34 1.61 9.79
CA ALA A 204 -16.34 2.43 9.14
C ALA A 204 -15.62 1.69 8.00
N LEU A 205 -15.18 0.44 8.23
CA LEU A 205 -14.57 -0.41 7.19
C LEU A 205 -15.50 -0.64 6.01
N LYS A 206 -16.80 -0.88 6.26
CA LYS A 206 -17.79 -1.03 5.19
C LYS A 206 -17.94 0.25 4.36
N SER A 207 -17.89 1.41 5.01
CA SER A 207 -17.99 2.70 4.31
C SER A 207 -16.76 2.96 3.44
N LEU A 208 -15.55 2.68 3.95
CA LEU A 208 -14.31 2.76 3.18
C LEU A 208 -14.30 1.79 1.99
N PHE A 209 -14.82 0.57 2.18
CA PHE A 209 -14.96 -0.41 1.10
C PHE A 209 -15.92 0.05 0.00
N LEU A 210 -17.04 0.69 0.35
CA LEU A 210 -17.97 1.25 -0.64
C LEU A 210 -17.34 2.41 -1.42
N LEU A 211 -16.55 3.27 -0.77
CA LEU A 211 -15.79 4.33 -1.46
C LEU A 211 -14.76 3.75 -2.43
N LEU A 212 -14.14 2.61 -2.09
CA LEU A 212 -13.23 1.90 -2.97
C LEU A 212 -13.96 1.33 -4.20
N LEU A 213 -15.17 0.80 -4.02
CA LEU A 213 -15.98 0.30 -5.14
C LEU A 213 -16.42 1.42 -6.08
N ASP A 214 -16.85 2.57 -5.53
CA ASP A 214 -17.25 3.73 -6.32
C ASP A 214 -16.09 4.23 -7.19
N HIS A 215 -14.90 4.33 -6.61
CA HIS A 215 -13.71 4.82 -7.32
C HIS A 215 -13.14 3.81 -8.33
N THR A 216 -13.27 2.51 -8.09
CA THR A 216 -12.82 1.47 -9.04
C THR A 216 -13.85 1.21 -10.14
N GLY A 217 -15.09 1.63 -9.96
CA GLY A 217 -16.21 1.37 -10.88
C GLY A 217 -16.52 -0.13 -11.03
N ILE A 218 -15.98 -0.99 -10.16
CA ILE A 218 -16.23 -2.43 -10.19
C ILE A 218 -17.52 -2.69 -9.41
N PRO A 219 -18.53 -3.33 -10.02
CA PRO A 219 -19.76 -3.65 -9.31
C PRO A 219 -19.52 -4.52 -8.06
N GLU A 220 -20.21 -4.18 -6.98
CA GLU A 220 -20.11 -4.85 -5.65
C GLU A 220 -20.29 -6.38 -5.72
N PHE A 221 -21.15 -6.87 -6.63
CA PHE A 221 -21.43 -8.29 -6.78
C PHE A 221 -20.19 -9.10 -7.25
N ILE A 222 -19.24 -8.47 -7.95
CA ILE A 222 -18.01 -9.14 -8.40
C ILE A 222 -17.08 -9.44 -7.21
N TRP A 223 -17.17 -8.64 -6.15
CA TRP A 223 -16.37 -8.77 -4.94
C TRP A 223 -16.99 -9.71 -3.90
N GLY A 224 -18.03 -10.47 -4.27
CA GLY A 224 -18.71 -11.39 -3.35
C GLY A 224 -19.60 -10.67 -2.32
N GLY A 225 -19.88 -9.38 -2.52
CA GLY A 225 -20.92 -8.68 -1.78
C GLY A 225 -22.26 -9.33 -2.08
N GLU A 226 -22.74 -10.12 -1.13
CA GLU A 226 -24.08 -10.68 -1.19
C GLU A 226 -25.07 -9.52 -1.33
N LEU A 227 -25.85 -9.58 -2.41
CA LEU A 227 -26.97 -8.72 -2.76
C LEU A 227 -27.97 -8.58 -1.60
N THR A 228 -27.65 -7.76 -0.61
CA THR A 228 -28.60 -7.36 0.44
C THR A 228 -29.46 -6.20 -0.03
N SER A 229 -28.98 -5.37 -0.96
CA SER A 229 -29.81 -4.29 -1.55
C SER A 229 -30.78 -4.79 -2.63
N SER A 230 -30.43 -5.82 -3.41
CA SER A 230 -31.34 -6.33 -4.47
C SER A 230 -32.44 -7.27 -3.95
N ARG A 231 -32.43 -7.63 -2.66
CA ARG A 231 -33.56 -8.31 -1.99
C ARG A 231 -34.47 -7.37 -1.21
N SER A 232 -34.15 -6.07 -1.17
CA SER A 232 -34.99 -5.07 -0.49
C SER A 232 -35.93 -4.32 -1.46
N THR A 233 -35.99 -4.73 -2.72
CA THR A 233 -36.91 -4.22 -3.76
C THR A 233 -37.57 -5.37 -4.53
N ALA A 234 -38.17 -6.32 -3.80
CA ALA A 234 -39.18 -7.25 -4.29
C ALA A 234 -40.18 -7.56 -3.17
#